data_AF-A0A3S5A3S0-F1
#
_entry.id   AF-A0A3S5A3S0-F1
#
_cell.length_a   1.000
_cell.length_b   1.000
_cell.length_c   1.000
_cell.angle_alpha   90.00
_cell.angle_beta   90.00
_cell.angle_gamma   90.00
#
_symmetry.space_group_name_H-M   'P 1'
#
loop_
_entity.id
_entity.type
_entity.pdbx_description
1 polymer ?
#
loop_
_entity_poly.entity_id
_entity_poly.type
_entity_poly.pdbx_seq_one_letter_code
_entity_poly.pdbx_strand_id
1 'polypeptide(L)'
;MHKDVPAIQASSFSVLYQSNTDTNFEDIAAFKSAFARSAEDARVYAQLNLLLEQGLEYAIMLYTWRSMSRALPHIRSNEQPHRMEIYHKTVEILEPHAQKLREFKNFQDSAIDRFVEEMRRLAHKDQKNFFVSQSYLLTLGKMLKMFVVLDEMKNMKASMKNDYSNYKRATQLLRHHDTELMKESQEVSMFLAKQKIIRDTLKERLVTIDGYEELLAEIINNSVNMYENKIYVLPEEKHTLVMVIAFSLYLADSSRIIDGKQVVVSLSKMAKKISISKIDRIFKECEVVNLFGDMSVEPFHYVKQNSSYDSSKWSECTNHSKTSSQGAILIHVQRFR
;
A
#
# COMPACT_ATOMS: atom_id res chain seq x y z
N MET A 1 55.77 6.61 -51.81
CA MET A 1 54.33 6.70 -52.05
C MET A 1 53.59 6.01 -50.91
N HIS A 2 53.21 6.74 -49.86
CA HIS A 2 52.17 6.29 -48.94
C HIS A 2 51.22 7.47 -48.78
N LYS A 3 50.03 7.34 -49.36
CA LYS A 3 48.97 8.34 -49.27
C LYS A 3 48.35 8.24 -47.88
N ASP A 4 48.30 9.36 -47.16
CA ASP A 4 47.34 9.59 -46.08
C ASP A 4 45.94 9.49 -46.68
N VAL A 5 45.26 8.37 -46.44
CA VAL A 5 43.84 8.22 -46.74
C VAL A 5 43.08 8.51 -45.44
N PRO A 6 42.14 9.46 -45.41
CA PRO A 6 41.29 9.66 -44.24
C PRO A 6 40.52 8.37 -43.95
N ALA A 7 40.66 7.83 -42.74
CA ALA A 7 39.86 6.72 -42.29
C ALA A 7 38.41 7.19 -42.08
N ILE A 8 37.55 6.97 -43.08
CA ILE A 8 36.11 7.31 -43.04
C ILE A 8 35.31 6.27 -42.22
N GLN A 9 35.92 5.15 -41.84
CA GLN A 9 35.27 4.09 -41.09
C GLN A 9 35.44 4.29 -39.59
N ALA A 10 34.32 4.46 -38.89
CA ALA A 10 34.26 4.40 -37.44
C ALA A 10 34.69 3.01 -36.94
N SER A 11 35.36 2.97 -35.79
CA SER A 11 35.80 1.75 -35.13
C SER A 11 34.63 0.77 -34.97
N SER A 12 34.83 -0.50 -35.34
CA SER A 12 33.83 -1.55 -35.15
C SER A 12 33.68 -1.85 -33.65
N PHE A 13 32.56 -1.42 -33.06
CA PHE A 13 32.16 -1.78 -31.70
C PHE A 13 31.03 -2.81 -31.77
N SER A 14 31.08 -3.82 -30.89
CA SER A 14 30.02 -4.81 -30.77
C SER A 14 28.84 -4.16 -30.04
N VAL A 15 27.69 -4.07 -30.70
CA VAL A 15 26.43 -3.67 -30.06
C VAL A 15 25.78 -4.92 -29.50
N LEU A 16 25.74 -5.04 -28.17
CA LEU A 16 24.98 -6.09 -27.52
C LEU A 16 23.50 -5.66 -27.51
N TYR A 17 22.64 -6.40 -28.21
CA TYR A 17 21.19 -6.18 -28.17
C TYR A 17 20.61 -7.07 -27.08
N GLN A 18 20.21 -6.49 -25.96
CA GLN A 18 19.49 -7.19 -24.91
C GLN A 18 18.05 -6.70 -24.91
N SER A 19 17.08 -7.60 -25.11
CA SER A 19 15.67 -7.24 -24.96
C SER A 19 15.40 -7.00 -23.48
N ASN A 20 15.19 -5.75 -23.10
CA ASN A 20 14.69 -5.41 -21.78
C ASN A 20 13.15 -5.38 -21.83
N THR A 21 12.50 -6.24 -21.06
CA THR A 21 11.03 -6.25 -20.91
C THR A 21 10.59 -5.45 -19.68
N ASP A 22 11.52 -4.77 -19.01
CA ASP A 22 11.22 -3.90 -17.89
C ASP A 22 10.32 -2.73 -18.34
N THR A 23 9.31 -2.45 -17.51
CA THR A 23 8.35 -1.36 -17.69
C THR A 23 8.72 -0.12 -16.86
N ASN A 24 9.95 -0.06 -16.34
CA ASN A 24 10.47 1.09 -15.59
C ASN A 24 11.08 2.19 -16.47
N PHE A 25 11.03 2.04 -17.81
CA PHE A 25 11.36 3.10 -18.77
C PHE A 25 12.73 3.79 -18.53
N GLU A 26 13.78 3.01 -18.24
CA GLU A 26 15.13 3.55 -17.94
C GLU A 26 15.69 4.44 -19.05
N ASP A 27 15.32 4.17 -20.30
CA ASP A 27 15.77 4.85 -21.51
C ASP A 27 14.96 6.11 -21.86
N ILE A 28 13.98 6.49 -21.03
CA ILE A 28 13.04 7.57 -21.36
C ILE A 28 13.70 8.94 -21.56
N ALA A 29 14.91 9.12 -21.04
CA ALA A 29 15.71 10.32 -21.27
C ALA A 29 16.08 10.50 -22.76
N ALA A 30 16.19 9.41 -23.53
CA ALA A 30 16.49 9.44 -24.96
C ALA A 30 15.28 9.88 -25.82
N PHE A 31 14.06 9.78 -25.30
CA PHE A 31 12.81 10.05 -26.03
C PHE A 31 12.11 11.37 -25.61
N LYS A 32 12.81 12.23 -24.86
CA LYS A 32 12.29 13.50 -24.33
C LYS A 32 11.72 14.45 -25.39
N SER A 33 12.24 14.44 -26.63
CA SER A 33 11.85 15.40 -27.66
C SER A 33 10.48 15.12 -28.30
N ALA A 34 10.05 13.85 -28.36
CA ALA A 34 8.78 13.45 -28.97
C ALA A 34 7.64 13.33 -27.94
N PHE A 35 7.96 13.03 -26.67
CA PHE A 35 6.97 12.70 -25.63
C PHE A 35 7.29 13.32 -24.27
N ALA A 36 7.76 14.57 -24.23
CA ALA A 36 8.27 15.23 -23.02
C ALA A 36 7.36 15.11 -21.77
N ARG A 37 6.03 15.10 -21.94
CA ARG A 37 5.06 14.95 -20.84
C ARG A 37 4.85 13.49 -20.42
N SER A 38 4.67 12.57 -21.37
CA SER A 38 4.60 11.13 -21.08
C SER A 38 5.89 10.60 -20.46
N ALA A 39 7.01 11.28 -20.72
CA ALA A 39 8.28 11.01 -20.07
C ALA A 39 8.26 11.24 -18.56
N GLU A 40 7.49 12.22 -18.09
CA GLU A 40 7.34 12.47 -16.66
C GLU A 40 6.41 11.44 -16.01
N ASP A 41 5.29 11.12 -16.66
CA ASP A 41 4.36 10.10 -16.14
C ASP A 41 5.05 8.74 -16.02
N ALA A 42 5.87 8.36 -17.00
CA ALA A 42 6.61 7.10 -16.95
C ALA A 42 7.74 7.11 -15.90
N ARG A 43 8.38 8.26 -15.60
CA ARG A 43 9.28 8.37 -14.44
C ARG A 43 8.55 8.17 -13.13
N VAL A 44 7.39 8.83 -12.97
CA VAL A 44 6.58 8.65 -11.77
C VAL A 44 6.08 7.22 -11.67
N TYR A 45 5.64 6.62 -12.78
CA TYR A 45 5.22 5.23 -12.87
C TYR A 45 6.30 4.28 -12.35
N ALA A 46 7.53 4.42 -12.84
CA ALA A 46 8.68 3.64 -12.39
C ALA A 46 8.94 3.82 -10.89
N GLN A 47 8.87 5.07 -10.38
CA GLN A 47 9.07 5.35 -8.97
C GLN A 47 7.96 4.73 -8.09
N LEU A 48 6.71 4.69 -8.55
CA LEU A 48 5.64 3.99 -7.85
C LEU A 48 5.87 2.47 -7.84
N ASN A 49 6.38 1.89 -8.93
CA ASN A 49 6.72 0.46 -8.97
C ASN A 49 7.84 0.12 -7.98
N LEU A 50 8.88 0.94 -7.89
CA LEU A 50 9.94 0.76 -6.88
C LEU A 50 9.39 0.81 -5.45
N LEU A 51 8.44 1.71 -5.17
CA LEU A 51 7.77 1.75 -3.86
C LEU A 51 6.92 0.48 -3.61
N LEU A 52 6.28 -0.08 -4.64
CA LEU A 52 5.54 -1.34 -4.53
C LEU A 52 6.47 -2.51 -4.19
N GLU A 53 7.64 -2.57 -4.83
CA GLU A 53 8.66 -3.60 -4.56
C GLU A 53 9.20 -3.48 -3.13
N GLN A 54 9.60 -2.27 -2.71
CA GLN A 54 10.02 -2.02 -1.33
C GLN A 54 8.90 -2.32 -0.31
N GLY A 55 7.65 -1.98 -0.64
CA GLY A 55 6.50 -2.29 0.19
C GLY A 55 6.28 -3.79 0.35
N LEU A 56 6.54 -4.58 -0.69
CA LEU A 56 6.52 -6.03 -0.62
C LEU A 56 7.59 -6.58 0.33
N GLU A 57 8.81 -6.05 0.29
CA GLU A 57 9.87 -6.44 1.23
C GLU A 57 9.48 -6.19 2.68
N TYR A 58 8.88 -5.03 2.98
CA TYR A 58 8.35 -4.74 4.32
C TYR A 58 7.19 -5.66 4.67
N ALA A 59 6.26 -5.95 3.75
CA ALA A 59 5.18 -6.90 3.99
C ALA A 59 5.71 -8.29 4.36
N ILE A 60 6.73 -8.78 3.65
CA ILE A 60 7.43 -10.04 3.96
C ILE A 60 8.09 -9.97 5.34
N MET A 61 8.78 -8.88 5.65
CA MET A 61 9.41 -8.67 6.95
C MET A 61 8.38 -8.74 8.09
N LEU A 62 7.25 -8.04 7.98
CA LEU A 62 6.18 -8.03 8.97
C LEU A 62 5.55 -9.43 9.10
N TYR A 63 5.35 -10.12 7.98
CA TYR A 63 4.74 -11.45 7.93
C TYR A 63 5.59 -12.52 8.61
N THR A 64 6.88 -12.52 8.30
CA THR A 64 7.84 -13.47 8.83
C THR A 64 8.33 -13.11 10.23
N TRP A 65 7.96 -11.93 10.76
CA TRP A 65 8.33 -11.53 12.11
C TRP A 65 7.79 -12.50 13.17
N ARG A 66 8.72 -13.07 13.94
CA ARG A 66 8.48 -13.90 15.12
C ARG A 66 9.03 -13.19 16.35
N SER A 67 8.38 -13.38 17.49
CA SER A 67 8.79 -12.69 18.72
C SER A 67 10.16 -13.17 19.19
N MET A 68 11.12 -12.25 19.20
CA MET A 68 12.43 -12.49 19.79
C MET A 68 12.38 -12.31 21.31
N SER A 69 11.55 -11.40 21.81
CA SER A 69 11.38 -11.13 23.24
C SER A 69 10.96 -12.36 24.03
N ARG A 70 10.22 -13.29 23.40
CA ARG A 70 9.81 -14.56 24.01
C ARG A 70 10.98 -15.54 24.20
N ALA A 71 12.02 -15.44 23.38
CA ALA A 71 13.22 -16.27 23.49
C ALA A 71 14.24 -15.67 24.46
N LEU A 72 14.14 -14.38 24.79
CA LEU A 72 15.05 -13.71 25.70
C LEU A 72 14.73 -14.03 27.19
N PRO A 73 15.77 -14.19 28.03
CA PRO A 73 15.58 -14.42 29.46
C PRO A 73 14.88 -13.23 30.11
N HIS A 74 13.81 -13.51 30.86
CA HIS A 74 13.06 -12.48 31.57
C HIS A 74 13.72 -12.14 32.91
N ILE A 75 13.80 -10.84 33.20
CA ILE A 75 14.27 -10.33 34.49
C ILE A 75 13.09 -10.35 35.47
N ARG A 76 13.20 -11.12 36.55
CA ARG A 76 12.14 -11.33 37.54
C ARG A 76 12.20 -10.36 38.72
N SER A 77 13.39 -9.89 39.07
CA SER A 77 13.59 -8.94 40.16
C SER A 77 14.76 -8.00 39.87
N ASN A 78 14.77 -6.86 40.56
CA ASN A 78 15.89 -5.92 40.45
C ASN A 78 17.21 -6.50 41.00
N GLU A 79 17.14 -7.47 41.90
CA GLU A 79 18.29 -8.11 42.54
C GLU A 79 18.83 -9.31 41.75
N GLN A 80 18.27 -9.62 40.58
CA GLN A 80 18.67 -10.78 39.80
C GLN A 80 20.15 -10.70 39.38
N PRO A 81 20.95 -11.76 39.62
CA PRO A 81 22.32 -11.86 39.10
C PRO A 81 22.35 -11.72 37.57
N HIS A 82 23.42 -11.13 37.03
CA HIS A 82 23.61 -10.94 35.57
C HIS A 82 22.57 -10.04 34.87
N ARG A 83 21.77 -9.27 35.62
CA ARG A 83 20.75 -8.37 35.05
C ARG A 83 21.29 -7.44 33.97
N MET A 84 22.46 -6.84 34.22
CA MET A 84 23.09 -5.91 33.26
C MET A 84 23.57 -6.61 31.99
N GLU A 85 24.12 -7.82 32.13
CA GLU A 85 24.54 -8.65 31.00
C GLU A 85 23.34 -9.03 30.11
N ILE A 86 22.21 -9.40 30.74
CA ILE A 86 20.96 -9.67 30.03
C ILE A 86 20.50 -8.44 29.24
N TYR A 87 20.56 -7.24 29.84
CA TYR A 87 20.19 -6.01 29.12
C TYR A 87 21.13 -5.71 27.96
N HIS A 88 22.45 -5.88 28.14
CA HIS A 88 23.41 -5.68 27.05
C HIS A 88 23.14 -6.62 25.88
N LYS A 89 22.94 -7.92 26.16
CA LYS A 89 22.58 -8.91 25.12
C LYS A 89 21.21 -8.65 24.50
N THR A 90 20.25 -8.17 25.28
CA THR A 90 18.93 -7.77 24.76
C THR A 90 19.05 -6.64 23.74
N VAL A 91 19.84 -5.60 24.04
CA VAL A 91 20.08 -4.50 23.10
C VAL A 91 20.83 -4.99 21.87
N GLU A 92 21.93 -5.73 22.04
CA GLU A 92 22.74 -6.29 20.94
C GLU A 92 21.87 -7.11 19.95
N ILE A 93 20.95 -7.93 20.45
CA ILE A 93 20.08 -8.76 19.62
C ILE A 93 18.97 -7.93 18.97
N LEU A 94 18.33 -7.02 19.71
CA LEU A 94 17.13 -6.32 19.22
C LEU A 94 17.42 -5.02 18.45
N GLU A 95 18.60 -4.42 18.58
CA GLU A 95 18.99 -3.19 17.88
C GLU A 95 18.82 -3.26 16.34
N PRO A 96 19.32 -4.30 15.63
CA PRO A 96 19.10 -4.40 14.18
C PRO A 96 17.62 -4.55 13.81
N HIS A 97 16.80 -5.13 14.68
CA HIS A 97 15.36 -5.25 14.46
C HIS A 97 14.61 -3.96 14.76
N ALA A 98 15.01 -3.23 15.80
CA ALA A 98 14.51 -1.90 16.08
C ALA A 98 14.80 -0.94 14.91
N GLN A 99 15.97 -1.07 14.28
CA GLN A 99 16.33 -0.32 13.08
C GLN A 99 15.39 -0.61 11.91
N LYS A 100 15.08 -1.89 11.63
CA LYS A 100 14.09 -2.26 10.60
C LYS A 100 12.71 -1.65 10.84
N LEU A 101 12.27 -1.55 12.10
CA LEU A 101 10.99 -0.91 12.43
C LEU A 101 11.02 0.62 12.26
N ARG A 102 12.17 1.26 12.49
CA ARG A 102 12.38 2.68 12.15
C ARG A 102 12.31 2.91 10.65
N GLU A 103 13.02 2.09 9.88
CA GLU A 103 13.03 2.15 8.42
C GLU A 103 11.63 1.92 7.86
N PHE A 104 10.89 0.95 8.39
CA PHE A 104 9.49 0.73 8.02
C PHE A 104 8.59 1.95 8.31
N LYS A 105 8.72 2.57 9.49
CA LYS A 105 7.98 3.81 9.83
C LYS A 105 8.29 4.92 8.81
N ASN A 106 9.56 5.11 8.47
CA ASN A 106 9.97 6.17 7.55
C ASN A 106 9.52 5.87 6.12
N PHE A 107 9.65 4.61 5.68
CA PHE A 107 9.20 4.15 4.37
C PHE A 107 7.72 4.41 4.15
N GLN A 108 6.85 3.97 5.07
CA GLN A 108 5.41 4.16 4.88
C GLN A 108 5.04 5.66 4.81
N ASP A 109 5.74 6.51 5.55
CA ASP A 109 5.49 7.96 5.57
C ASP A 109 5.86 8.59 4.23
N SER A 110 7.05 8.26 3.72
CA SER A 110 7.53 8.71 2.41
C SER A 110 6.69 8.15 1.26
N ALA A 111 6.24 6.90 1.35
CA ALA A 111 5.38 6.28 0.34
C ALA A 111 4.00 6.94 0.30
N ILE A 112 3.41 7.28 1.46
CA ILE A 112 2.17 8.05 1.52
C ILE A 112 2.39 9.45 0.92
N ASP A 113 3.44 10.17 1.30
CA ASP A 113 3.71 11.52 0.78
C ASP A 113 3.82 11.51 -0.73
N ARG A 114 4.57 10.56 -1.28
CA ARG A 114 4.71 10.42 -2.73
C ARG A 114 3.39 10.09 -3.41
N PHE A 115 2.60 9.17 -2.85
CA PHE A 115 1.29 8.83 -3.41
C PHE A 115 0.33 10.04 -3.39
N VAL A 116 0.32 10.80 -2.29
CA VAL A 116 -0.51 11.99 -2.11
C VAL A 116 -0.08 13.11 -3.06
N GLU A 117 1.23 13.31 -3.26
CA GLU A 117 1.75 14.25 -4.26
C GLU A 117 1.23 13.91 -5.65
N GLU A 118 1.23 12.63 -6.01
CA GLU A 118 0.74 12.19 -7.31
C GLU A 118 -0.78 12.35 -7.45
N MET A 119 -1.54 11.98 -6.42
CA MET A 119 -2.98 12.22 -6.38
C MET A 119 -3.31 13.72 -6.52
N ARG A 120 -2.48 14.60 -5.94
CA ARG A 120 -2.64 16.06 -6.07
C ARG A 120 -2.36 16.52 -7.50
N ARG A 121 -1.27 16.03 -8.11
CA ARG A 121 -0.90 16.35 -9.49
C ARG A 121 -2.01 16.01 -10.48
N LEU A 122 -2.60 14.82 -10.34
CA LEU A 122 -3.65 14.32 -11.23
C LEU A 122 -5.04 14.92 -10.95
N ALA A 123 -5.30 15.38 -9.72
CA ALA A 123 -6.60 15.99 -9.38
C ALA A 123 -6.77 17.43 -9.89
N HIS A 124 -5.72 18.09 -10.38
CA HIS A 124 -5.78 19.48 -10.85
C HIS A 124 -6.72 19.65 -12.05
N LYS A 125 -7.69 20.59 -11.95
CA LYS A 125 -8.77 20.82 -12.92
C LYS A 125 -8.31 21.21 -14.33
N ASP A 126 -7.13 21.80 -14.48
CA ASP A 126 -6.55 22.12 -15.78
C ASP A 126 -6.12 20.87 -16.57
N GLN A 127 -6.09 19.71 -15.89
CA GLN A 127 -5.87 18.39 -16.48
C GLN A 127 -7.17 17.64 -16.80
N LYS A 128 -8.37 18.26 -16.79
CA LYS A 128 -9.62 17.55 -17.14
C LYS A 128 -9.68 16.97 -18.57
N ASN A 129 -8.78 17.41 -19.45
CA ASN A 129 -8.60 16.84 -20.80
C ASN A 129 -7.39 15.88 -20.89
N PHE A 130 -6.80 15.51 -19.75
CA PHE A 130 -5.63 14.66 -19.67
C PHE A 130 -6.04 13.19 -19.59
N PHE A 131 -5.37 12.36 -20.38
CA PHE A 131 -5.61 10.92 -20.41
C PHE A 131 -4.69 10.24 -19.39
N VAL A 132 -5.27 9.67 -18.34
CA VAL A 132 -4.57 8.78 -17.43
C VAL A 132 -4.68 7.35 -17.97
N SER A 133 -3.54 6.69 -18.22
CA SER A 133 -3.55 5.34 -18.79
C SER A 133 -4.13 4.31 -17.81
N GLN A 134 -4.74 3.26 -18.36
CA GLN A 134 -5.31 2.17 -17.57
C GLN A 134 -4.26 1.51 -16.64
N SER A 135 -3.04 1.29 -17.17
CA SER A 135 -1.93 0.72 -16.40
C SER A 135 -1.53 1.63 -15.24
N TYR A 136 -1.63 2.95 -15.41
CA TYR A 136 -1.29 3.90 -14.35
C TYR A 136 -2.33 3.92 -13.24
N LEU A 137 -3.62 3.93 -13.59
CA LEU A 137 -4.71 3.78 -12.62
C LEU A 137 -4.59 2.45 -11.85
N LEU A 138 -4.18 1.37 -12.52
CA LEU A 138 -3.92 0.09 -11.88
C LEU A 138 -2.75 0.18 -10.89
N THR A 139 -1.64 0.84 -11.24
CA THR A 139 -0.51 1.05 -10.33
C THR A 139 -0.89 1.89 -9.12
N LEU A 140 -1.68 2.96 -9.29
CA LEU A 140 -2.25 3.72 -8.17
C LEU A 140 -3.13 2.83 -7.28
N GLY A 141 -3.95 1.97 -7.87
CA GLY A 141 -4.72 0.96 -7.14
C GLY A 141 -3.80 -0.02 -6.36
N LYS A 142 -2.73 -0.51 -6.98
CA LYS A 142 -1.76 -1.38 -6.29
C LYS A 142 -1.12 -0.67 -5.09
N MET A 143 -0.82 0.63 -5.18
CA MET A 143 -0.32 1.43 -4.05
C MET A 143 -1.35 1.46 -2.91
N LEU A 144 -2.63 1.68 -3.23
CA LEU A 144 -3.72 1.61 -2.26
C LEU A 144 -3.79 0.23 -1.56
N LYS A 145 -3.70 -0.87 -2.31
CA LYS A 145 -3.63 -2.23 -1.74
C LYS A 145 -2.40 -2.40 -0.85
N MET A 146 -1.23 -1.91 -1.27
CA MET A 146 0.01 -1.99 -0.50
C MET A 146 -0.14 -1.36 0.89
N PHE A 147 -0.73 -0.15 0.98
CA PHE A 147 -0.98 0.48 2.28
C PHE A 147 -1.89 -0.36 3.17
N VAL A 148 -2.91 -1.00 2.61
CA VAL A 148 -3.78 -1.93 3.34
C VAL A 148 -2.99 -3.12 3.88
N VAL A 149 -2.18 -3.77 3.02
CA VAL A 149 -1.35 -4.92 3.42
C VAL A 149 -0.44 -4.53 4.57
N LEU A 150 0.31 -3.44 4.46
CA LEU A 150 1.26 -3.01 5.49
C LEU A 150 0.58 -2.69 6.81
N ASP A 151 -0.59 -2.06 6.76
CA ASP A 151 -1.33 -1.67 7.96
C ASP A 151 -1.98 -2.87 8.66
N GLU A 152 -2.64 -3.77 7.92
CA GLU A 152 -3.20 -5.01 8.49
C GLU A 152 -2.08 -5.90 9.07
N MET A 153 -0.98 -6.07 8.33
CA MET A 153 0.17 -6.85 8.79
C MET A 153 0.77 -6.29 10.08
N LYS A 154 0.92 -4.96 10.15
CA LYS A 154 1.36 -4.26 11.37
C LYS A 154 0.40 -4.52 12.54
N ASN A 155 -0.90 -4.39 12.30
CA ASN A 155 -1.93 -4.45 13.33
C ASN A 155 -2.12 -5.86 13.90
N MET A 156 -1.89 -6.91 13.10
CA MET A 156 -1.99 -8.31 13.53
C MET A 156 -0.80 -8.80 14.38
N LYS A 157 0.37 -8.17 14.28
CA LYS A 157 1.63 -8.71 14.83
C LYS A 157 2.04 -8.02 16.13
N ALA A 158 1.44 -8.47 17.24
CA ALA A 158 1.82 -8.00 18.58
C ALA A 158 3.31 -8.22 18.93
N SER A 159 3.95 -9.22 18.32
CA SER A 159 5.37 -9.54 18.53
C SER A 159 6.30 -8.36 18.26
N MET A 160 6.07 -7.58 17.20
CA MET A 160 6.93 -6.45 16.84
C MET A 160 6.86 -5.34 17.89
N LYS A 161 5.63 -5.02 18.34
CA LYS A 161 5.39 -4.05 19.41
C LYS A 161 6.09 -4.48 20.71
N ASN A 162 6.01 -5.76 21.06
CA ASN A 162 6.62 -6.30 22.27
C ASN A 162 8.15 -6.30 22.18
N ASP A 163 8.71 -6.75 21.06
CA ASP A 163 10.16 -6.76 20.82
C ASP A 163 10.73 -5.34 20.90
N TYR A 164 10.09 -4.37 20.24
CA TYR A 164 10.49 -2.96 20.32
C TYR A 164 10.35 -2.38 21.73
N SER A 165 9.29 -2.75 22.46
CA SER A 165 9.10 -2.33 23.86
C SER A 165 10.19 -2.89 24.78
N ASN A 166 10.66 -4.12 24.54
CA ASN A 166 11.77 -4.71 25.28
C ASN A 166 13.09 -4.03 24.96
N TYR A 167 13.36 -3.77 23.68
CA TYR A 167 14.51 -3.00 23.23
C TYR A 167 14.56 -1.61 23.88
N LYS A 168 13.44 -0.88 23.86
CA LYS A 168 13.32 0.45 24.46
C LYS A 168 13.62 0.42 25.96
N ARG A 169 13.04 -0.52 26.71
CA ARG A 169 13.30 -0.67 28.15
C ARG A 169 14.76 -0.98 28.46
N ALA A 170 15.38 -1.89 27.70
CA ALA A 170 16.78 -2.23 27.88
C ALA A 170 17.71 -1.03 27.57
N THR A 171 17.43 -0.32 26.48
CA THR A 171 18.22 0.84 26.05
C THR A 171 18.11 2.01 27.02
N GLN A 172 16.92 2.29 27.55
CA GLN A 172 16.70 3.35 28.56
C GLN A 172 17.48 3.11 29.85
N LEU A 173 17.73 1.84 30.21
CA LEU A 173 18.53 1.52 31.40
C LEU A 173 20.03 1.62 31.14
N LEU A 174 20.47 1.33 29.91
CA LEU A 174 21.89 1.27 29.53
C LEU A 174 22.47 2.59 29.03
N ARG A 175 21.66 3.47 28.43
CA ARG A 175 22.12 4.72 27.80
C ARG A 175 21.60 5.96 28.54
N HIS A 176 22.45 6.97 28.67
CA HIS A 176 22.08 8.31 29.18
C HIS A 176 21.48 9.22 28.09
N HIS A 177 20.86 10.30 28.54
CA HIS A 177 19.88 11.19 27.90
C HIS A 177 20.28 11.87 26.58
N ASP A 178 20.18 11.15 25.47
CA ASP A 178 20.09 11.78 24.15
C ASP A 178 18.62 12.11 23.82
N THR A 179 18.28 13.40 23.87
CA THR A 179 16.93 13.90 23.63
C THR A 179 16.40 13.57 22.23
N GLU A 180 17.25 13.53 21.22
CA GLU A 180 16.84 13.29 19.83
C GLU A 180 16.51 11.81 19.61
N LEU A 181 17.37 10.91 20.10
CA LEU A 181 17.11 9.47 20.08
C LEU A 181 15.87 9.10 20.91
N MET A 182 15.62 9.80 22.02
CA MET A 182 14.41 9.60 22.82
C MET A 182 13.14 10.00 22.06
N LYS A 183 13.19 11.11 21.31
CA LYS A 183 12.07 11.56 20.48
C LYS A 183 11.77 10.56 19.37
N GLU A 184 12.76 10.16 18.59
CA GLU A 184 12.61 9.14 17.55
C GLU A 184 12.07 7.82 18.13
N SER A 185 12.62 7.38 19.27
CA SER A 185 12.17 6.16 19.92
C SER A 185 10.69 6.22 20.33
N GLN A 186 10.23 7.39 20.76
CA GLN A 186 8.84 7.63 21.13
C GLN A 186 7.93 7.61 19.90
N GLU A 187 8.33 8.22 18.78
CA GLU A 187 7.55 8.22 17.53
C GLU A 187 7.31 6.80 17.01
N VAL A 188 8.35 5.95 17.01
CA VAL A 188 8.21 4.53 16.62
C VAL A 188 7.29 3.79 17.58
N SER A 189 7.40 4.06 18.89
CA SER A 189 6.51 3.46 19.90
C SER A 189 5.03 3.81 19.62
N MET A 190 4.75 5.08 19.31
CA MET A 190 3.41 5.56 18.98
C MET A 190 2.90 4.95 17.68
N PHE A 191 3.75 4.89 16.65
CA PHE A 191 3.43 4.24 15.38
C PHE A 191 3.02 2.77 15.58
N LEU A 192 3.83 1.99 16.28
CA LEU A 192 3.53 0.57 16.56
C LEU A 192 2.29 0.38 17.42
N ALA A 193 1.98 1.32 18.33
CA ALA A 193 0.84 1.23 19.23
C ALA A 193 -0.49 1.64 18.60
N LYS A 194 -0.51 2.65 17.73
CA LYS A 194 -1.75 3.15 17.09
C LYS A 194 -2.21 2.16 16.03
N GLN A 195 -3.41 1.62 16.22
CA GLN A 195 -4.10 0.81 15.23
C GLN A 195 -4.50 1.68 14.05
N LYS A 196 -4.51 1.12 12.83
CA LYS A 196 -4.94 1.81 11.61
C LYS A 196 -4.14 3.06 11.22
N ILE A 197 -2.96 3.27 11.80
CA ILE A 197 -2.21 4.52 11.60
C ILE A 197 -1.89 4.82 10.13
N ILE A 198 -1.51 3.81 9.33
CA ILE A 198 -1.11 4.03 7.94
C ILE A 198 -2.33 4.48 7.11
N ARG A 199 -3.47 3.78 7.26
CA ARG A 199 -4.70 4.13 6.51
C ARG A 199 -5.30 5.45 6.97
N ASP A 200 -5.26 5.74 8.27
CA ASP A 200 -5.78 6.99 8.83
C ASP A 200 -4.94 8.17 8.33
N THR A 201 -3.61 8.06 8.38
CA THR A 201 -2.70 9.09 7.86
C THR A 201 -2.85 9.30 6.36
N LEU A 202 -3.00 8.23 5.58
CA LEU A 202 -3.29 8.33 4.14
C LEU A 202 -4.60 9.09 3.90
N LYS A 203 -5.66 8.72 4.62
CA LYS A 203 -6.98 9.37 4.49
C LYS A 203 -6.91 10.85 4.87
N GLU A 204 -6.26 11.19 5.98
CA GLU A 204 -6.05 12.57 6.43
C GLU A 204 -5.34 13.40 5.36
N ARG A 205 -4.28 12.88 4.74
CA ARG A 205 -3.53 13.60 3.69
C ARG A 205 -4.30 13.71 2.37
N LEU A 206 -5.01 12.67 1.94
CA LEU A 206 -5.81 12.71 0.70
C LEU A 206 -6.94 13.73 0.77
N VAL A 207 -7.60 13.86 1.92
CA VAL A 207 -8.73 14.78 2.12
C VAL A 207 -8.35 16.26 1.92
N THR A 208 -7.05 16.58 2.03
CA THR A 208 -6.51 17.93 1.77
C THR A 208 -6.52 18.32 0.28
N ILE A 209 -6.64 17.34 -0.63
CA ILE A 209 -6.60 17.56 -2.08
C ILE A 209 -8.01 17.89 -2.58
N ASP A 210 -8.15 18.91 -3.43
CA ASP A 210 -9.43 19.18 -4.11
C ASP A 210 -9.62 18.23 -5.30
N GLY A 211 -10.75 17.52 -5.35
CA GLY A 211 -11.07 16.61 -6.45
C GLY A 211 -10.43 15.21 -6.36
N TYR A 212 -9.80 14.84 -5.24
CA TYR A 212 -9.22 13.50 -5.06
C TYR A 212 -10.26 12.38 -5.21
N GLU A 213 -11.52 12.66 -4.86
CA GLU A 213 -12.64 11.74 -4.99
C GLU A 213 -13.01 11.46 -6.46
N GLU A 214 -12.70 12.37 -7.39
CA GLU A 214 -12.89 12.13 -8.82
C GLU A 214 -11.91 11.05 -9.29
N LEU A 215 -10.64 11.17 -8.89
CA LEU A 215 -9.60 10.21 -9.21
C LEU A 215 -9.82 8.83 -8.54
N LEU A 216 -10.28 8.82 -7.29
CA LEU A 216 -10.70 7.56 -6.64
C LEU A 216 -11.86 6.90 -7.39
N ALA A 217 -12.82 7.67 -7.90
CA ALA A 217 -13.91 7.13 -8.72
C ALA A 217 -13.39 6.51 -10.03
N GLU A 218 -12.40 7.12 -10.68
CA GLU A 218 -11.74 6.56 -11.87
C GLU A 218 -11.01 5.25 -11.58
N ILE A 219 -10.25 5.19 -10.47
CA ILE A 219 -9.58 3.96 -10.01
C ILE A 219 -10.61 2.85 -9.74
N ILE A 220 -11.74 3.17 -9.09
CA ILE A 220 -12.83 2.22 -8.85
C ILE A 220 -13.42 1.74 -10.18
N ASN A 221 -13.79 2.65 -11.07
CA ASN A 221 -14.42 2.30 -12.35
C ASN A 221 -13.50 1.45 -13.23
N ASN A 222 -12.20 1.75 -13.25
CA ASN A 222 -11.20 0.92 -13.92
C ASN A 222 -11.17 -0.49 -13.31
N SER A 223 -11.11 -0.59 -11.98
CA SER A 223 -11.05 -1.89 -11.29
C SER A 223 -12.33 -2.72 -11.50
N VAL A 224 -13.50 -2.08 -11.50
CA VAL A 224 -14.79 -2.70 -11.81
C VAL A 224 -14.81 -3.19 -13.26
N ASN A 225 -14.37 -2.36 -14.21
CA ASN A 225 -14.33 -2.74 -15.62
C ASN A 225 -13.42 -3.95 -15.86
N MET A 226 -12.20 -3.92 -15.31
CA MET A 226 -11.27 -5.04 -15.38
C MET A 226 -11.85 -6.31 -14.73
N TYR A 227 -12.55 -6.18 -13.62
CA TYR A 227 -13.16 -7.32 -12.94
C TYR A 227 -14.30 -7.95 -13.76
N GLU A 228 -15.21 -7.13 -14.30
CA GLU A 228 -16.37 -7.58 -15.08
C GLU A 228 -15.95 -8.22 -16.41
N ASN A 229 -14.96 -7.60 -17.08
CA ASN A 229 -14.46 -8.06 -18.38
C ASN A 229 -13.36 -9.14 -18.27
N LYS A 230 -13.08 -9.61 -17.05
CA LYS A 230 -12.08 -10.66 -16.79
C LYS A 230 -10.68 -10.28 -17.32
N ILE A 231 -10.31 -9.01 -17.20
CA ILE A 231 -8.97 -8.48 -17.54
C ILE A 231 -8.03 -8.74 -16.36
N TYR A 232 -7.74 -10.02 -16.13
CA TYR A 232 -6.79 -10.54 -15.16
C TYR A 232 -6.51 -12.01 -15.49
N VAL A 233 -5.33 -12.49 -15.14
CA VAL A 233 -4.92 -13.88 -15.37
C VAL A 233 -4.75 -14.60 -14.03
N LEU A 234 -4.07 -13.99 -13.07
CA LEU A 234 -3.77 -14.59 -11.79
C LEU A 234 -4.86 -14.32 -10.74
N PRO A 235 -5.11 -15.26 -9.81
CA PRO A 235 -6.03 -15.03 -8.69
C PRO A 235 -5.68 -13.80 -7.86
N GLU A 236 -4.39 -13.51 -7.70
CA GLU A 236 -3.92 -12.32 -6.98
C GLU A 236 -4.34 -11.03 -7.68
N GLU A 237 -4.30 -10.98 -9.00
CA GLU A 237 -4.74 -9.81 -9.77
C GLU A 237 -6.23 -9.60 -9.58
N LYS A 238 -7.03 -10.67 -9.67
CA LYS A 238 -8.47 -10.62 -9.35
C LYS A 238 -8.72 -10.05 -7.96
N HIS A 239 -8.06 -10.59 -6.93
CA HIS A 239 -8.22 -10.14 -5.54
C HIS A 239 -7.75 -8.69 -5.34
N THR A 240 -6.72 -8.27 -6.07
CA THR A 240 -6.22 -6.89 -6.07
C THR A 240 -7.31 -5.92 -6.52
N LEU A 241 -8.01 -6.21 -7.63
CA LEU A 241 -9.11 -5.37 -8.11
C LEU A 241 -10.21 -5.19 -7.04
N VAL A 242 -10.62 -6.28 -6.37
CA VAL A 242 -11.65 -6.24 -5.33
C VAL A 242 -11.19 -5.42 -4.12
N MET A 243 -9.94 -5.58 -3.69
CA MET A 243 -9.37 -4.80 -2.59
C MET A 243 -9.24 -3.32 -2.92
N VAL A 244 -8.86 -2.98 -4.15
CA VAL A 244 -8.76 -1.60 -4.62
C VAL A 244 -10.13 -0.93 -4.57
N ILE A 245 -11.19 -1.61 -5.03
CA ILE A 245 -12.55 -1.08 -4.96
C ILE A 245 -12.96 -0.82 -3.50
N ALA A 246 -12.76 -1.81 -2.62
CA ALA A 246 -13.12 -1.70 -1.21
C ALA A 246 -12.40 -0.55 -0.48
N PHE A 247 -11.09 -0.48 -0.64
CA PHE A 247 -10.30 0.53 0.08
C PHE A 247 -10.49 1.93 -0.51
N SER A 248 -10.67 2.06 -1.82
CA SER A 248 -10.99 3.36 -2.44
C SER A 248 -12.33 3.91 -1.94
N LEU A 249 -13.34 3.05 -1.78
CA LEU A 249 -14.62 3.43 -1.17
C LEU A 249 -14.48 3.87 0.30
N TYR A 250 -13.60 3.19 1.05
CA TYR A 250 -13.29 3.56 2.42
C TYR A 250 -12.59 4.92 2.54
N LEU A 251 -11.68 5.22 1.61
CA LEU A 251 -10.98 6.50 1.57
C LEU A 251 -11.90 7.66 1.12
N ALA A 252 -12.81 7.39 0.18
CA ALA A 252 -13.71 8.42 -0.35
C ALA A 252 -14.74 8.94 0.68
N ASP A 253 -15.18 8.11 1.64
CA ASP A 253 -16.10 8.56 2.69
C ASP A 253 -15.37 9.40 3.73
N SER A 254 -15.42 10.71 3.59
CA SER A 254 -14.66 11.64 4.43
C SER A 254 -15.41 12.96 4.64
N SER A 255 -14.97 13.69 5.67
CA SER A 255 -15.44 15.03 5.96
C SER A 255 -14.24 15.96 6.05
N ARG A 256 -14.28 17.08 5.32
CA ARG A 256 -13.26 18.13 5.35
C ARG A 256 -13.87 19.46 5.75
N ILE A 257 -13.13 20.28 6.47
CA ILE A 257 -13.54 21.66 6.76
C ILE A 257 -12.76 22.57 5.81
N ILE A 258 -13.45 23.31 4.96
CA ILE A 258 -12.88 24.32 4.06
C ILE A 258 -13.55 25.64 4.39
N ASP A 259 -12.77 26.68 4.72
CA ASP A 259 -13.26 28.03 5.03
C ASP A 259 -14.39 28.05 6.07
N GLY A 260 -14.27 27.23 7.12
CA GLY A 260 -15.28 27.09 8.18
C GLY A 260 -16.54 26.29 7.79
N LYS A 261 -16.62 25.78 6.55
CA LYS A 261 -17.74 24.93 6.07
C LYS A 261 -17.32 23.46 6.01
N GLN A 262 -18.14 22.61 6.61
CA GLN A 262 -17.95 21.16 6.52
C GLN A 262 -18.40 20.65 5.14
N VAL A 263 -17.44 20.24 4.32
CA VAL A 263 -17.65 19.55 3.05
C VAL A 263 -17.54 18.05 3.30
N VAL A 264 -18.67 17.36 3.29
CA VAL A 264 -18.73 15.89 3.42
C VAL A 264 -18.73 15.26 2.03
N VAL A 265 -17.78 14.38 1.76
CA VAL A 265 -17.81 13.44 0.64
C VAL A 265 -18.38 12.14 1.19
N SER A 266 -19.63 11.84 0.85
CA SER A 266 -20.31 10.62 1.25
C SER A 266 -20.32 9.59 0.12
N LEU A 267 -20.53 8.33 0.47
CA LEU A 267 -20.77 7.25 -0.49
C LEU A 267 -21.94 7.59 -1.44
N SER A 268 -22.97 8.28 -0.96
CA SER A 268 -24.10 8.71 -1.78
C SER A 268 -23.71 9.73 -2.87
N LYS A 269 -22.72 10.59 -2.62
CA LYS A 269 -22.18 11.49 -3.66
C LYS A 269 -21.33 10.71 -4.66
N MET A 270 -20.52 9.77 -4.18
CA MET A 270 -19.72 8.88 -5.03
C MET A 270 -20.60 8.00 -5.93
N ALA A 271 -21.76 7.55 -5.45
CA ALA A 271 -22.71 6.73 -6.20
C ALA A 271 -23.24 7.38 -7.49
N LYS A 272 -23.04 8.69 -7.70
CA LYS A 272 -23.31 9.36 -8.98
C LYS A 272 -22.25 9.08 -10.05
N LYS A 273 -21.03 8.70 -9.63
CA LYS A 273 -19.86 8.49 -10.49
C LYS A 273 -19.49 7.01 -10.64
N ILE A 274 -19.96 6.15 -9.74
CA ILE A 274 -19.67 4.71 -9.73
C ILE A 274 -20.96 3.89 -9.66
N SER A 275 -20.94 2.67 -10.18
CA SER A 275 -22.09 1.78 -10.12
C SER A 275 -22.09 0.92 -8.85
N ILE A 276 -22.84 1.34 -7.84
CA ILE A 276 -22.97 0.57 -6.58
C ILE A 276 -23.50 -0.84 -6.82
N SER A 277 -24.49 -1.02 -7.70
CA SER A 277 -25.05 -2.34 -8.01
C SER A 277 -24.02 -3.31 -8.57
N LYS A 278 -23.09 -2.84 -9.42
CA LYS A 278 -21.99 -3.67 -9.93
C LYS A 278 -21.01 -4.04 -8.83
N ILE A 279 -20.65 -3.07 -7.99
CA ILE A 279 -19.72 -3.26 -6.88
C ILE A 279 -20.29 -4.24 -5.84
N ASP A 280 -21.57 -4.09 -5.48
CA ASP A 280 -22.30 -4.98 -4.57
C ASP A 280 -22.26 -6.43 -5.06
N ARG A 281 -22.51 -6.65 -6.36
CA ARG A 281 -22.36 -7.97 -6.98
C ARG A 281 -20.93 -8.51 -6.92
N ILE A 282 -19.92 -7.67 -7.16
CA ILE A 282 -18.50 -8.07 -7.11
C ILE A 282 -18.13 -8.54 -5.70
N PHE A 283 -18.49 -7.77 -4.68
CA PHE A 283 -18.24 -8.15 -3.28
C PHE A 283 -18.99 -9.42 -2.89
N LYS A 284 -20.21 -9.62 -3.39
CA LYS A 284 -20.95 -10.85 -3.14
C LYS A 284 -20.36 -12.06 -3.88
N GLU A 285 -19.79 -11.87 -5.06
CA GLU A 285 -19.10 -12.94 -5.79
C GLU A 285 -17.79 -13.33 -5.10
N CYS A 286 -17.06 -12.33 -4.59
CA CYS A 286 -15.74 -12.44 -3.99
C CYS A 286 -15.73 -11.86 -2.55
N GLU A 287 -16.42 -12.56 -1.65
CA GLU A 287 -16.64 -12.14 -0.26
C GLU A 287 -15.34 -12.12 0.56
N VAL A 288 -14.43 -13.06 0.27
CA VAL A 288 -13.15 -13.18 0.97
C VAL A 288 -12.02 -13.15 -0.04
N VAL A 289 -10.99 -12.37 0.26
CA VAL A 289 -9.77 -12.31 -0.55
C VAL A 289 -8.55 -12.62 0.30
N ASN A 290 -7.55 -13.23 -0.33
CA ASN A 290 -6.23 -13.32 0.27
C ASN A 290 -5.56 -11.94 0.18
N LEU A 291 -5.19 -11.38 1.32
CA LEU A 291 -4.50 -10.11 1.41
C LEU A 291 -2.97 -10.31 1.42
N PHE A 292 -2.46 -11.21 2.27
CA PHE A 292 -1.04 -11.58 2.29
C PHE A 292 -0.79 -12.91 3.04
N GLY A 293 -0.14 -13.88 2.42
CA GLY A 293 0.13 -15.18 3.04
C GLY A 293 -1.17 -15.92 3.40
N ASP A 294 -1.35 -16.24 4.68
CA ASP A 294 -2.58 -16.84 5.24
C ASP A 294 -3.60 -15.78 5.73
N MET A 295 -3.26 -14.49 5.63
CA MET A 295 -4.17 -13.40 6.01
C MET A 295 -5.23 -13.18 4.93
N SER A 296 -6.47 -13.52 5.27
CA SER A 296 -7.65 -13.21 4.48
C SER A 296 -8.43 -12.04 5.05
N VAL A 297 -9.08 -11.26 4.20
CA VAL A 297 -9.98 -10.17 4.62
C VAL A 297 -11.30 -10.22 3.87
N GLU A 298 -12.34 -9.66 4.47
CA GLU A 298 -13.61 -9.37 3.81
C GLU A 298 -13.58 -7.96 3.21
N PRO A 299 -13.49 -7.77 1.88
CA PRO A 299 -13.42 -6.42 1.28
C PRO A 299 -14.62 -5.56 1.66
N PHE A 300 -15.81 -6.14 1.76
CA PHE A 300 -17.02 -5.43 2.16
C PHE A 300 -16.97 -4.87 3.59
N HIS A 301 -16.08 -5.38 4.45
CA HIS A 301 -15.87 -4.83 5.79
C HIS A 301 -15.38 -3.37 5.77
N TYR A 302 -14.61 -2.97 4.76
CA TYR A 302 -14.17 -1.58 4.59
C TYR A 302 -15.34 -0.63 4.33
N VAL A 303 -16.33 -1.08 3.55
CA VAL A 303 -17.54 -0.30 3.27
C VAL A 303 -18.40 -0.17 4.53
N LYS A 304 -18.53 -1.23 5.33
CA LYS A 304 -19.28 -1.23 6.60
C LYS A 304 -18.67 -0.27 7.65
N GLN A 305 -17.40 0.08 7.55
CA GLN A 305 -16.74 1.03 8.47
C GLN A 305 -17.00 2.50 8.13
N ASN A 306 -17.58 2.79 6.97
CA ASN A 306 -17.87 4.15 6.55
C ASN A 306 -19.05 4.74 7.34
N SER A 307 -18.91 6.01 7.69
CA SER A 307 -19.92 6.79 8.41
C SER A 307 -21.20 6.99 7.60
N SER A 308 -21.10 7.05 6.27
CA SER A 308 -22.25 7.19 5.36
C SER A 308 -22.78 5.86 4.84
N TYR A 309 -22.42 4.74 5.47
CA TYR A 309 -22.90 3.41 5.09
C TYR A 309 -24.41 3.29 5.28
N ASP A 310 -25.09 2.85 4.22
CA ASP A 310 -26.52 2.55 4.20
C ASP A 310 -26.72 1.14 3.66
N SER A 311 -27.16 0.22 4.51
CA SER A 311 -27.35 -1.20 4.18
C SER A 311 -28.35 -1.44 3.05
N SER A 312 -29.33 -0.55 2.87
CA SER A 312 -30.35 -0.68 1.82
C SER A 312 -29.78 -0.58 0.40
N LYS A 313 -28.57 -0.01 0.25
CA LYS A 313 -27.87 0.13 -1.03
C LYS A 313 -27.07 -1.11 -1.44
N TRP A 314 -26.92 -2.09 -0.53
CA TRP A 314 -26.05 -3.25 -0.69
C TRP A 314 -26.86 -4.55 -0.57
N SER A 315 -27.89 -4.68 -1.40
CA SER A 315 -28.87 -5.78 -1.34
C SER A 315 -28.23 -7.17 -1.49
N GLU A 316 -27.17 -7.31 -2.27
CA GLU A 316 -26.50 -8.59 -2.51
C GLU A 316 -25.63 -8.99 -1.31
N CYS A 317 -24.80 -8.06 -0.83
CA CYS A 317 -23.91 -8.31 0.31
C CYS A 317 -24.65 -8.45 1.65
N THR A 318 -25.80 -7.79 1.80
CA THR A 318 -26.63 -7.88 3.03
C THR A 318 -27.57 -9.09 3.02
N ASN A 319 -27.74 -9.76 1.87
CA ASN A 319 -28.57 -10.95 1.79
C ASN A 319 -27.80 -12.20 2.26
N HIS A 320 -28.03 -12.57 3.52
CA HIS A 320 -27.45 -13.76 4.14
C HIS A 320 -28.00 -15.10 3.61
N SER A 321 -29.15 -15.10 2.91
CA SER A 321 -29.72 -16.33 2.33
C SER A 321 -29.02 -16.76 1.04
N LYS A 322 -28.32 -15.84 0.37
CA LYS A 322 -27.62 -16.10 -0.87
C LYS A 322 -26.19 -16.52 -0.58
N THR A 323 -25.84 -17.77 -0.86
CA THR A 323 -24.45 -18.25 -0.80
C THR A 323 -23.65 -17.64 -1.93
N SER A 324 -22.44 -17.13 -1.64
CA SER A 324 -21.53 -16.63 -2.68
C SER A 324 -20.99 -17.77 -3.55
N SER A 325 -20.47 -17.39 -4.72
CA SER A 325 -19.78 -18.35 -5.59
C SER A 325 -18.58 -19.02 -4.91
N GLN A 326 -17.85 -18.28 -4.07
CA GLN A 326 -16.74 -18.81 -3.28
C GLN A 326 -17.20 -19.86 -2.25
N GLY A 327 -18.35 -19.66 -1.61
CA GLY A 327 -18.93 -20.59 -0.64
C GLY A 327 -19.62 -21.81 -1.28
N ALA A 328 -20.05 -21.72 -2.54
CA ALA A 328 -20.81 -22.74 -3.23
C ALA A 328 -19.93 -23.83 -3.90
N ILE A 329 -18.94 -24.35 -3.15
CA ILE A 329 -17.91 -25.27 -3.67
C ILE A 329 -18.52 -26.46 -4.41
N LEU A 330 -19.56 -27.10 -3.84
CA LEU A 330 -20.19 -28.29 -4.41
C LEU A 330 -20.74 -28.09 -5.83
N ILE A 331 -21.18 -26.88 -6.18
CA ILE A 331 -21.67 -26.53 -7.52
C ILE A 331 -20.52 -26.52 -8.53
N HIS A 332 -19.33 -26.11 -8.07
CA HIS A 332 -18.15 -26.00 -8.93
C HIS A 332 -17.39 -27.32 -9.08
N VAL A 333 -17.51 -28.27 -8.14
CA VAL A 333 -16.82 -29.57 -8.19
C VAL A 333 -17.08 -30.31 -9.51
N GLN A 334 -18.31 -30.27 -10.02
CA GLN A 334 -18.64 -30.94 -11.29
C GLN A 334 -17.96 -30.33 -12.52
N ARG A 335 -17.54 -29.05 -12.46
CA ARG A 335 -16.82 -28.38 -13.55
C ARG A 335 -15.30 -28.61 -13.49
N PHE A 336 -14.78 -29.03 -12.33
CA PHE A 336 -13.36 -29.29 -12.13
C PHE A 336 -12.97 -30.76 -12.36
N ARG A 337 -13.97 -31.65 -12.38
CA ARG A 337 -13.82 -33.03 -12.85
C ARG A 337 -13.91 -33.04 -14.38
#